data_AF-A0A098E1J7-F1
#
_entry.id   AF-A0A098E1J7-F1
#
_cell.length_a   1.000
_cell.length_b   1.000
_cell.length_c   1.000
_cell.angle_alpha   90.00
_cell.angle_beta   90.00
_cell.angle_gamma   90.00
#
_symmetry.space_group_name_H-M   'P 1'
#
loop_
_entity.id
_entity.type
_entity.pdbx_description
1 polymer ?
#
loop_
_entity_poly.entity_id
_entity_poly.type
_entity_poly.pdbx_seq_one_letter_code
_entity_poly.pdbx_strand_id
1 'polypeptide(L)'
;MDNLGDILLTDTTEWFKNLSFHAEFDTSFLLPLPFIDLSGYPDEILIENPTDLTTMSSESMLPQEKTIFDEAVIAHSSTLGSWKPTHEDYLGAARASLYVPLDEQVLLEEGLGHLNSTVIGGCLSSARRDEIIVAMIDGTQTAQTLLAVRMFPSVEILDRFLKIFLTSQETSALAFVHIPTFDPSTCSLSLLMACIVAGATLSPIASARKFGLGLFDVLRLYLAASAEKQNTLTRDLSYVQSLMILSETGLWSGDKRISEISDFLSELTANMLRHAGRFVQHSYLNPILMLEGPLGELDAVWIRWAQQESLKRFSTPPTMYTAIRFKEYANTDVTIRGLDAHPRRLSFLVCQVSS
;
A
#
# COMPACT_ATOMS: atom_id res chain seq x y z
N MET A 1 70.14 -6.57 -22.88
CA MET A 1 69.85 -5.54 -21.89
C MET A 1 68.36 -5.62 -21.61
N ASP A 2 68.04 -5.72 -20.34
CA ASP A 2 66.76 -6.10 -19.73
C ASP A 2 65.78 -4.89 -19.80
N ASN A 3 64.45 -4.93 -19.64
CA ASN A 3 63.50 -5.58 -18.69
C ASN A 3 62.06 -5.43 -19.29
N LEU A 4 60.92 -5.89 -18.75
CA LEU A 4 60.52 -6.97 -17.82
C LEU A 4 58.96 -6.99 -17.71
N GLY A 5 58.32 -8.14 -17.94
CA GLY A 5 56.91 -8.41 -17.58
C GLY A 5 55.79 -7.65 -18.36
N ASP A 6 54.50 -7.99 -18.22
CA ASP A 6 53.91 -9.28 -17.84
C ASP A 6 52.41 -9.33 -18.27
N ILE A 7 51.99 -10.48 -18.80
CA ILE A 7 50.68 -11.20 -18.70
C ILE A 7 49.32 -10.43 -18.60
N LEU A 8 48.29 -11.04 -19.24
CA LEU A 8 46.82 -10.82 -19.15
C LEU A 8 46.23 -9.63 -19.97
N LEU A 9 44.99 -9.66 -20.48
CA LEU A 9 43.90 -10.66 -20.43
C LEU A 9 43.15 -10.70 -21.79
N THR A 10 42.76 -11.88 -22.25
CA THR A 10 41.95 -12.07 -23.47
C THR A 10 40.48 -11.74 -23.28
N ASP A 11 39.94 -11.02 -24.26
CA ASP A 11 38.55 -10.95 -24.76
C ASP A 11 37.43 -11.68 -23.98
N THR A 12 36.48 -10.88 -23.47
CA THR A 12 35.16 -11.34 -22.99
C THR A 12 34.04 -10.36 -23.40
N THR A 13 33.99 -9.93 -24.67
CA THR A 13 32.94 -9.00 -25.17
C THR A 13 32.03 -9.54 -26.28
N GLU A 14 32.05 -10.85 -26.56
CA GLU A 14 31.22 -11.50 -27.57
C GLU A 14 29.69 -11.42 -27.30
N TRP A 15 29.24 -11.19 -26.07
CA TRP A 15 27.80 -11.25 -25.72
C TRP A 15 26.98 -10.00 -26.11
N PHE A 16 27.63 -8.89 -26.51
CA PHE A 16 26.94 -7.63 -26.81
C PHE A 16 26.37 -7.51 -28.24
N LYS A 17 26.63 -8.46 -29.14
CA LYS A 17 26.37 -8.27 -30.59
C LYS A 17 24.98 -8.66 -31.10
N ASN A 18 24.07 -9.21 -30.27
CA ASN A 18 22.84 -9.86 -30.75
C ASN A 18 21.55 -9.52 -29.98
N LEU A 19 21.30 -8.24 -29.62
CA LEU A 19 19.94 -7.75 -29.40
C LEU A 19 19.68 -6.45 -30.16
N SER A 20 18.95 -6.55 -31.28
CA SER A 20 18.38 -5.43 -32.00
C SER A 20 17.02 -5.05 -31.42
N PHE A 21 16.98 -4.08 -30.52
CA PHE A 21 15.76 -3.32 -30.21
C PHE A 21 16.01 -1.83 -30.45
N HIS A 22 15.57 -1.36 -31.61
CA HIS A 22 15.46 0.08 -31.88
C HIS A 22 14.28 0.66 -31.09
N ALA A 23 14.59 1.23 -29.94
CA ALA A 23 13.84 2.35 -29.38
C ALA A 23 14.89 3.42 -29.04
N GLU A 24 14.77 4.61 -29.63
CA GLU A 24 15.73 5.69 -29.44
C GLU A 24 15.63 6.25 -28.02
N PHE A 25 16.45 5.70 -27.12
CA PHE A 25 16.69 6.27 -25.80
C PHE A 25 17.63 7.47 -25.96
N ASP A 26 17.13 8.68 -25.67
CA ASP A 26 17.94 9.89 -25.74
C ASP A 26 19.01 9.86 -24.65
N THR A 27 20.26 9.66 -25.05
CA THR A 27 21.42 9.52 -24.17
C THR A 27 21.82 10.82 -23.47
N SER A 28 21.17 11.94 -23.77
CA SER A 28 21.42 13.23 -23.11
C SER A 28 21.02 13.28 -21.63
N PHE A 29 20.29 12.28 -21.11
CA PHE A 29 20.11 12.07 -19.67
C PHE A 29 21.35 11.54 -18.93
N LEU A 30 22.38 11.06 -19.66
CA LEU A 30 23.64 10.56 -19.08
C LEU A 30 24.73 11.64 -19.05
N LEU A 31 24.40 12.83 -18.53
CA LEU A 31 25.44 13.80 -18.16
C LEU A 31 26.26 13.25 -16.98
N PRO A 32 27.61 13.22 -17.05
CA PRO A 32 28.42 12.80 -15.92
C PRO A 32 28.22 13.77 -14.75
N LEU A 33 27.78 13.24 -13.59
CA LEU A 33 27.87 13.97 -12.34
C LEU A 33 29.36 14.32 -12.09
N PRO A 34 29.68 15.55 -11.66
CA PRO A 34 31.06 15.92 -11.40
C PRO A 34 31.63 15.04 -10.28
N PHE A 35 32.79 14.46 -10.54
CA PHE A 35 33.51 13.59 -9.61
C PHE A 35 33.78 14.36 -8.31
N ILE A 36 33.20 13.93 -7.19
CA ILE A 36 33.53 14.49 -5.88
C ILE A 36 34.85 13.89 -5.45
N ASP A 37 35.91 14.70 -5.52
CA ASP A 37 37.24 14.33 -5.03
C ASP A 37 37.23 14.30 -3.49
N LEU A 38 37.43 13.11 -2.92
CA LEU A 38 37.50 12.86 -1.48
C LEU A 38 38.94 12.61 -0.98
N SER A 39 39.97 12.90 -1.78
CA SER A 39 41.39 12.64 -1.45
C SER A 39 42.00 13.55 -0.35
N GLY A 40 41.17 14.14 0.52
CA GLY A 40 41.54 15.25 1.40
C GLY A 40 41.20 15.10 2.90
N TYR A 41 40.90 13.89 3.40
CA TYR A 41 40.73 13.63 4.84
C TYR A 41 41.64 12.48 5.31
N PRO A 42 42.28 12.60 6.50
CA PRO A 42 43.25 11.62 6.98
C PRO A 42 42.61 10.30 7.43
N ASP A 43 43.43 9.26 7.42
CA ASP A 43 43.09 7.89 7.81
C ASP A 43 42.55 7.72 9.25
N GLU A 44 41.97 6.55 9.49
CA GLU A 44 41.46 6.02 10.78
C GLU A 44 40.19 6.68 11.35
N ILE A 45 39.05 6.34 10.76
CA ILE A 45 37.88 5.96 11.56
C ILE A 45 37.75 4.43 11.45
N LEU A 46 38.03 3.74 12.56
CA LEU A 46 37.75 2.31 12.71
C LEU A 46 36.24 2.09 12.54
N ILE A 47 35.84 1.46 11.43
CA ILE A 47 34.49 0.92 11.28
C ILE A 47 34.42 -0.33 12.17
N GLU A 48 33.93 -0.17 13.39
CA GLU A 48 33.53 -1.32 14.20
C GLU A 48 32.45 -2.11 13.45
N ASN A 49 32.64 -3.43 13.36
CA ASN A 49 31.69 -4.30 12.68
C ASN A 49 30.33 -4.23 13.42
N PRO A 50 29.18 -4.12 12.71
CA PRO A 50 27.86 -4.03 13.32
C PRO A 50 27.35 -5.40 13.82
N THR A 51 28.22 -6.21 14.44
CA THR A 51 27.94 -7.58 14.88
C THR A 51 27.87 -7.71 16.41
N ASP A 52 28.23 -6.68 17.17
CA ASP A 52 28.36 -6.73 18.65
C ASP A 52 27.28 -5.95 19.44
N LEU A 53 26.13 -5.65 18.82
CA LEU A 53 24.98 -5.05 19.54
C LEU A 53 24.19 -6.05 20.41
N THR A 54 24.45 -7.36 20.31
CA THR A 54 23.77 -8.39 21.12
C THR A 54 24.30 -8.55 22.54
N THR A 55 25.30 -7.76 22.96
CA THR A 55 26.03 -7.98 24.22
C THR A 55 25.95 -6.79 25.20
N MET A 56 24.93 -5.93 25.06
CA MET A 56 24.61 -4.89 26.05
C MET A 56 23.77 -5.45 27.21
N SER A 57 24.47 -6.07 28.17
CA SER A 57 24.08 -6.36 29.57
C SER A 57 22.59 -6.54 29.89
N SER A 58 22.14 -7.79 29.90
CA SER A 58 20.85 -8.19 30.51
C SER A 58 20.90 -8.35 32.04
N GLU A 59 21.97 -7.89 32.70
CA GLU A 59 22.29 -8.20 34.11
C GLU A 59 21.90 -7.11 35.12
N SER A 60 21.53 -5.90 34.68
CA SER A 60 21.23 -4.77 35.58
C SER A 60 19.83 -4.16 35.47
N MET A 61 18.94 -4.71 34.64
CA MET A 61 17.59 -4.16 34.44
C MET A 61 16.59 -4.67 35.48
N LEU A 62 15.60 -3.85 35.83
CA LEU A 62 14.49 -4.27 36.69
C LEU A 62 13.65 -5.35 35.98
N PRO A 63 13.00 -6.29 36.71
CA PRO A 63 12.24 -7.38 36.08
C PRO A 63 11.18 -6.92 35.08
N GLN A 64 10.58 -5.74 35.32
CA GLN A 64 9.55 -5.15 34.46
C GLN A 64 10.14 -4.51 33.20
N GLU A 65 11.34 -3.93 33.28
CA GLU A 65 12.09 -3.39 32.14
C GLU A 65 12.60 -4.54 31.26
N LYS A 66 13.08 -5.63 31.88
CA LYS A 66 13.51 -6.83 31.16
C LYS A 66 12.38 -7.47 30.37
N THR A 67 11.17 -7.58 30.93
CA THR A 67 10.02 -8.09 30.18
C THR A 67 9.61 -7.19 29.01
N ILE A 68 9.69 -5.87 29.17
CA ILE A 68 9.42 -4.91 28.07
C ILE A 68 10.50 -5.01 26.99
N PHE A 69 11.77 -5.16 27.38
CA PHE A 69 12.88 -5.34 26.46
C PHE A 69 12.77 -6.66 25.68
N ASP A 70 12.48 -7.78 26.35
CA ASP A 70 12.28 -9.08 25.72
C ASP A 70 11.07 -9.04 24.76
N GLU A 71 9.97 -8.38 25.13
CA GLU A 71 8.81 -8.15 24.25
C GLU A 71 9.17 -7.26 23.04
N ALA A 72 9.97 -6.21 23.23
CA ALA A 72 10.46 -5.34 22.16
C ALA A 72 11.41 -6.07 21.19
N VAL A 73 12.27 -6.97 21.68
CA VAL A 73 13.16 -7.81 20.87
C VAL A 73 12.36 -8.86 20.09
N ILE A 74 11.32 -9.46 20.70
CA ILE A 74 10.39 -10.36 20.01
C ILE A 74 9.61 -9.60 18.93
N ALA A 75 9.13 -8.38 19.22
CA ALA A 75 8.48 -7.53 18.22
C ALA A 75 9.44 -7.17 17.08
N HIS A 76 10.67 -6.71 17.37
CA HIS A 76 11.66 -6.36 16.34
C HIS A 76 12.03 -7.55 15.44
N SER A 77 12.22 -8.74 16.03
CA SER A 77 12.58 -9.95 15.30
C SER A 77 11.42 -10.55 14.50
N SER A 78 10.16 -10.40 14.95
CA SER A 78 8.98 -10.88 14.22
C SER A 78 8.47 -9.88 13.15
N THR A 79 8.64 -8.57 13.34
CA THR A 79 8.13 -7.50 12.46
C THR A 79 9.11 -7.12 11.33
N LEU A 80 9.01 -5.88 10.82
CA LEU A 80 9.82 -5.34 9.73
C LEU A 80 11.31 -5.18 10.11
N GLY A 81 11.66 -5.09 11.40
CA GLY A 81 13.03 -4.83 11.86
C GLY A 81 14.05 -5.94 11.50
N SER A 82 13.58 -7.16 11.28
CA SER A 82 14.38 -8.30 10.80
C SER A 82 14.27 -8.56 9.30
N TRP A 83 13.50 -7.75 8.56
CA TRP A 83 13.22 -7.96 7.15
C TRP A 83 14.48 -7.80 6.29
N LYS A 84 14.66 -8.73 5.34
CA LYS A 84 15.75 -8.71 4.35
C LYS A 84 15.17 -9.18 3.01
N PRO A 85 14.97 -8.26 2.03
CA PRO A 85 14.46 -8.62 0.72
C PRO A 85 15.32 -9.67 0.01
N THR A 86 14.67 -10.57 -0.71
CA THR A 86 15.28 -11.63 -1.52
C THR A 86 14.88 -11.49 -2.99
N HIS A 87 15.48 -12.29 -3.88
CA HIS A 87 15.07 -12.32 -5.29
C HIS A 87 13.69 -12.98 -5.52
N GLU A 88 13.13 -13.67 -4.53
CA GLU A 88 11.79 -14.29 -4.61
C GLU A 88 10.67 -13.29 -4.27
N ASP A 89 11.01 -12.13 -3.69
CA ASP A 89 10.12 -11.06 -3.25
C ASP A 89 9.67 -10.13 -4.40
N TYR A 90 9.23 -10.73 -5.51
CA TYR A 90 8.88 -10.02 -6.75
C TYR A 90 7.42 -10.19 -7.17
N LEU A 91 6.96 -9.27 -8.02
CA LEU A 91 5.58 -9.14 -8.52
C LEU A 91 4.98 -10.43 -9.12
N GLY A 92 5.81 -11.31 -9.70
CA GLY A 92 5.34 -12.54 -10.33
C GLY A 92 4.68 -13.50 -9.34
N ALA A 93 5.18 -13.56 -8.10
CA ALA A 93 4.56 -14.34 -7.03
C ALA A 93 3.18 -13.79 -6.66
N ALA A 94 3.05 -12.46 -6.54
CA ALA A 94 1.78 -11.79 -6.22
C ALA A 94 0.70 -12.00 -7.30
N ARG A 95 1.09 -12.08 -8.59
CA ARG A 95 0.16 -12.35 -9.69
C ARG A 95 -0.46 -13.74 -9.65
N ALA A 96 0.22 -14.74 -9.09
CA ALA A 96 -0.37 -16.06 -8.91
C ALA A 96 -1.55 -16.03 -7.93
N SER A 97 -1.49 -15.15 -6.92
CA SER A 97 -2.53 -14.99 -5.89
C SER A 97 -3.83 -14.34 -6.40
N LEU A 98 -3.84 -13.76 -7.61
CA LEU A 98 -5.06 -13.23 -8.26
C LEU A 98 -6.05 -14.32 -8.68
N TYR A 99 -5.58 -15.58 -8.73
CA TYR A 99 -6.34 -16.72 -9.18
C TYR A 99 -6.81 -17.54 -7.99
N VAL A 100 -8.12 -17.55 -7.74
CA VAL A 100 -8.75 -18.36 -6.70
C VAL A 100 -9.32 -19.63 -7.34
N PRO A 101 -8.86 -20.84 -6.94
CA PRO A 101 -9.43 -22.11 -7.36
C PRO A 101 -10.95 -22.17 -7.18
N LEU A 102 -11.64 -22.88 -8.08
CA LEU A 102 -13.11 -22.95 -8.11
C LEU A 102 -13.70 -23.53 -6.81
N ASP A 103 -13.01 -24.50 -6.20
CA ASP A 103 -13.33 -25.07 -4.88
C ASP A 103 -13.15 -24.05 -3.74
N GLU A 104 -12.10 -23.23 -3.78
CA GLU A 104 -11.93 -22.12 -2.84
C GLU A 104 -12.98 -21.02 -3.06
N GLN A 105 -13.40 -20.74 -4.30
CA GLN A 105 -14.46 -19.76 -4.60
C GLN A 105 -15.81 -20.16 -3.99
N VAL A 106 -16.16 -21.44 -3.92
CA VAL A 106 -17.38 -21.90 -3.22
C VAL A 106 -17.33 -21.53 -1.73
N LEU A 107 -16.17 -21.67 -1.07
CA LEU A 107 -16.00 -21.24 0.33
C LEU A 107 -16.15 -19.72 0.49
N LEU A 108 -15.73 -18.93 -0.50
CA LEU A 108 -15.96 -17.48 -0.55
C LEU A 108 -17.46 -17.15 -0.76
N GLU A 109 -18.25 -18.06 -1.32
CA GLU A 109 -19.71 -17.88 -1.43
C GLU A 109 -20.45 -18.25 -0.14
N GLU A 110 -19.85 -19.04 0.75
CA GLU A 110 -20.46 -19.48 2.02
C GLU A 110 -20.20 -18.53 3.21
N GLY A 111 -19.04 -17.85 3.31
CA GLY A 111 -18.81 -16.92 4.43
C GLY A 111 -17.53 -16.08 4.40
N LEU A 112 -17.64 -14.80 3.99
CA LEU A 112 -16.50 -13.88 3.88
C LEU A 112 -16.21 -13.02 5.12
N GLY A 113 -17.01 -13.13 6.19
CA GLY A 113 -16.95 -12.29 7.39
C GLY A 113 -18.21 -11.44 7.58
N HIS A 114 -18.13 -10.46 8.48
CA HIS A 114 -19.25 -9.57 8.78
C HIS A 114 -19.43 -8.50 7.68
N LEU A 115 -20.60 -8.50 7.02
CA LEU A 115 -20.97 -7.50 6.01
C LEU A 115 -22.42 -7.06 6.14
N ASN A 116 -22.68 -5.77 5.98
CA ASN A 116 -24.00 -5.19 5.78
C ASN A 116 -24.31 -5.23 4.27
N SER A 117 -25.22 -6.11 3.86
CA SER A 117 -25.59 -6.27 2.44
C SER A 117 -26.28 -5.04 1.84
N THR A 118 -26.82 -4.17 2.70
CA THR A 118 -27.54 -2.93 2.35
C THR A 118 -26.71 -1.65 2.53
N VAL A 119 -25.41 -1.77 2.83
CA VAL A 119 -24.50 -0.60 3.03
C VAL A 119 -24.47 0.35 1.83
N ILE A 120 -24.71 -0.17 0.63
CA ILE A 120 -24.98 0.59 -0.59
C ILE A 120 -26.18 -0.02 -1.32
N GLY A 121 -26.97 0.82 -2.01
CA GLY A 121 -28.10 0.36 -2.82
C GLY A 121 -27.72 -0.28 -4.15
N GLY A 122 -26.48 -0.04 -4.62
CA GLY A 122 -25.93 -0.63 -5.84
C GLY A 122 -25.21 -1.96 -5.60
N CYS A 123 -24.95 -2.69 -6.68
CA CYS A 123 -24.06 -3.86 -6.68
C CYS A 123 -23.02 -3.69 -7.78
N LEU A 124 -21.88 -4.36 -7.64
CA LEU A 124 -20.87 -4.48 -8.70
C LEU A 124 -21.49 -5.15 -9.94
N SER A 125 -21.21 -4.64 -11.14
CA SER A 125 -21.68 -5.23 -12.40
C SER A 125 -20.60 -6.09 -13.06
N SER A 126 -20.98 -7.03 -13.94
CA SER A 126 -20.00 -7.82 -14.71
C SER A 126 -19.07 -6.91 -15.52
N ALA A 127 -19.59 -5.82 -16.11
CA ALA A 127 -18.77 -4.85 -16.83
C ALA A 127 -17.69 -4.22 -15.92
N ARG A 128 -18.04 -3.86 -14.68
CA ARG A 128 -17.07 -3.36 -13.68
C ARG A 128 -16.01 -4.42 -13.34
N ARG A 129 -16.39 -5.70 -13.22
CA ARG A 129 -15.48 -6.84 -13.02
C ARG A 129 -14.53 -7.00 -14.21
N ASP A 130 -15.06 -6.97 -15.42
CA ASP A 130 -14.30 -7.19 -16.64
C ASP A 130 -13.31 -6.04 -16.89
N GLU A 131 -13.67 -4.80 -16.55
CA GLU A 131 -12.72 -3.67 -16.50
C GLU A 131 -11.58 -3.86 -15.50
N ILE A 132 -11.84 -4.43 -14.31
CA ILE A 132 -10.78 -4.79 -13.36
C ILE A 132 -9.85 -5.82 -14.01
N ILE A 133 -10.40 -6.87 -14.64
CA ILE A 133 -9.60 -7.89 -15.34
C ILE A 133 -8.72 -7.26 -16.42
N VAL A 134 -9.27 -6.37 -17.25
CA VAL A 134 -8.50 -5.67 -18.30
C VAL A 134 -7.39 -4.80 -17.69
N ALA A 135 -7.65 -4.11 -16.58
CA ALA A 135 -6.64 -3.30 -15.89
C ALA A 135 -5.51 -4.11 -15.25
N MET A 136 -5.70 -5.41 -15.01
CA MET A 136 -4.67 -6.31 -14.48
C MET A 136 -3.83 -7.02 -15.55
N ILE A 137 -4.26 -7.04 -16.81
CA ILE A 137 -3.56 -7.76 -17.88
C ILE A 137 -2.53 -6.81 -18.51
N ASP A 138 -1.24 -7.04 -18.21
CA ASP A 138 -0.07 -6.33 -18.74
C ASP A 138 0.18 -6.56 -20.26
N GLY A 139 -0.86 -6.54 -21.10
CA GLY A 139 -0.78 -6.59 -22.57
C GLY A 139 -0.10 -7.82 -23.19
N THR A 140 0.34 -8.79 -22.37
CA THR A 140 1.27 -9.85 -22.75
C THR A 140 0.72 -11.23 -22.39
N GLN A 141 0.88 -12.18 -23.33
CA GLN A 141 0.43 -13.58 -23.29
C GLN A 141 -1.08 -13.86 -23.47
N THR A 142 -1.43 -14.31 -24.68
CA THR A 142 -2.81 -14.56 -25.17
C THR A 142 -3.43 -15.91 -24.82
N ALA A 143 -2.69 -16.83 -24.19
CA ALA A 143 -3.18 -18.18 -23.87
C ALA A 143 -3.57 -18.35 -22.40
N GLN A 144 -2.87 -17.71 -21.46
CA GLN A 144 -3.19 -17.76 -20.04
C GLN A 144 -4.40 -16.88 -19.67
N THR A 145 -4.79 -15.94 -20.55
CA THR A 145 -5.87 -14.97 -20.34
C THR A 145 -7.22 -15.65 -20.05
N LEU A 146 -7.55 -16.75 -20.73
CA LEU A 146 -8.83 -17.45 -20.52
C LEU A 146 -8.89 -18.20 -19.18
N LEU A 147 -7.78 -18.78 -18.73
CA LEU A 147 -7.70 -19.39 -17.40
C LEU A 147 -7.71 -18.30 -16.32
N ALA A 148 -6.99 -17.19 -16.53
CA ALA A 148 -7.00 -16.03 -15.66
C ALA A 148 -8.42 -15.47 -15.45
N VAL A 149 -9.18 -15.25 -16.52
CA VAL A 149 -10.59 -14.77 -16.46
C VAL A 149 -11.51 -15.73 -15.69
N ARG A 150 -11.29 -17.05 -15.80
CA ARG A 150 -12.09 -18.09 -15.12
C ARG A 150 -11.73 -18.25 -13.64
N MET A 151 -10.47 -18.06 -13.28
CA MET A 151 -9.97 -18.21 -11.91
C MET A 151 -10.01 -16.89 -11.13
N PHE A 152 -10.25 -15.76 -11.79
CA PHE A 152 -10.57 -14.50 -11.12
C PHE A 152 -11.94 -14.60 -10.44
N PRO A 153 -12.12 -14.12 -9.19
CA PRO A 153 -13.37 -14.25 -8.45
C PRO A 153 -14.61 -13.76 -9.20
N SER A 154 -15.76 -14.35 -8.90
CA SER A 154 -17.08 -13.95 -9.44
C SER A 154 -17.44 -12.50 -9.07
N VAL A 155 -18.39 -11.89 -9.79
CA VAL A 155 -18.80 -10.50 -9.50
C VAL A 155 -19.47 -10.41 -8.12
N GLU A 156 -20.13 -11.49 -7.70
CA GLU A 156 -20.76 -11.68 -6.40
C GLU A 156 -19.73 -11.70 -5.26
N ILE A 157 -18.59 -12.40 -5.44
CA ILE A 157 -17.51 -12.43 -4.45
C ILE A 157 -16.86 -11.03 -4.33
N LEU A 158 -16.60 -10.36 -5.46
CA LEU A 158 -16.02 -9.01 -5.48
C LEU A 158 -16.96 -7.96 -4.87
N ASP A 159 -18.26 -8.04 -5.14
CA ASP A 159 -19.30 -7.19 -4.51
C ASP A 159 -19.34 -7.36 -2.99
N ARG A 160 -19.19 -8.61 -2.50
CA ARG A 160 -19.10 -8.87 -1.06
C ARG A 160 -17.82 -8.32 -0.44
N PHE A 161 -16.66 -8.44 -1.10
CA PHE A 161 -15.44 -7.78 -0.62
C PHE A 161 -15.63 -6.26 -0.51
N LEU A 162 -16.15 -5.63 -1.56
CA LEU A 162 -16.51 -4.20 -1.53
C LEU A 162 -17.41 -3.87 -0.33
N LYS A 163 -18.48 -4.65 -0.11
CA LYS A 163 -19.42 -4.43 1.00
C LYS A 163 -18.80 -4.68 2.38
N ILE A 164 -17.85 -5.61 2.54
CA ILE A 164 -17.07 -5.78 3.78
C ILE A 164 -16.30 -4.51 4.12
N PHE A 165 -15.55 -3.96 3.15
CA PHE A 165 -14.84 -2.70 3.36
C PHE A 165 -15.80 -1.55 3.70
N LEU A 166 -16.89 -1.37 2.94
CA LEU A 166 -17.85 -0.30 3.21
C LEU A 166 -18.56 -0.46 4.57
N THR A 167 -18.81 -1.70 5.03
CA THR A 167 -19.34 -1.97 6.39
C THR A 167 -18.33 -1.57 7.48
N SER A 168 -17.03 -1.74 7.21
CA SER A 168 -15.98 -1.24 8.11
C SER A 168 -15.91 0.29 8.14
N GLN A 169 -16.24 0.97 7.03
CA GLN A 169 -16.35 2.42 6.97
C GLN A 169 -17.60 2.89 7.73
N GLU A 170 -18.75 2.23 7.57
CA GLU A 170 -20.00 2.58 8.27
C GLU A 170 -19.84 2.62 9.80
N THR A 171 -18.97 1.77 10.35
CA THR A 171 -18.72 1.63 11.79
C THR A 171 -17.45 2.34 12.30
N SER A 172 -16.69 3.01 11.42
CA SER A 172 -15.40 3.63 11.77
C SER A 172 -15.53 5.12 12.10
N ALA A 173 -14.94 5.54 13.23
CA ALA A 173 -14.78 6.96 13.55
C ALA A 173 -13.81 7.71 12.61
N LEU A 174 -12.99 6.97 11.85
CA LEU A 174 -12.03 7.48 10.87
C LEU A 174 -12.52 7.26 9.42
N ALA A 175 -13.80 6.96 9.23
CA ALA A 175 -14.40 6.69 7.92
C ALA A 175 -14.24 7.87 6.97
N PHE A 176 -13.67 7.63 5.79
CA PHE A 176 -13.30 8.67 4.85
C PHE A 176 -13.93 8.49 3.47
N VAL A 177 -14.51 7.32 3.19
CA VAL A 177 -15.37 7.09 2.03
C VAL A 177 -16.79 7.50 2.40
N HIS A 178 -17.33 8.51 1.72
CA HIS A 178 -18.70 8.96 1.95
C HIS A 178 -19.70 8.00 1.27
N ILE A 179 -20.12 6.98 2.03
CA ILE A 179 -20.98 5.87 1.58
C ILE A 179 -22.24 6.35 0.81
N PRO A 180 -22.99 7.39 1.25
CA PRO A 180 -24.20 7.84 0.52
C PRO A 180 -23.95 8.39 -0.89
N THR A 181 -22.70 8.71 -1.25
CA THR A 181 -22.31 9.11 -2.62
C THR A 181 -21.43 8.06 -3.31
N PHE A 182 -21.25 6.87 -2.71
CA PHE A 182 -20.49 5.79 -3.33
C PHE A 182 -21.40 4.95 -4.24
N ASP A 183 -21.11 4.95 -5.52
CA ASP A 183 -21.78 4.12 -6.53
C ASP A 183 -20.74 3.23 -7.23
N PRO A 184 -20.81 1.89 -7.11
CA PRO A 184 -19.86 0.98 -7.74
C PRO A 184 -19.90 1.00 -9.27
N SER A 185 -20.95 1.55 -9.89
CA SER A 185 -21.07 1.63 -11.34
C SER A 185 -20.38 2.86 -11.96
N THR A 186 -20.22 3.95 -11.20
CA THR A 186 -19.65 5.23 -11.68
C THR A 186 -18.40 5.71 -10.97
N CYS A 187 -18.03 5.13 -9.82
CA CYS A 187 -16.81 5.51 -9.11
C CYS A 187 -15.52 5.15 -9.89
N SER A 188 -14.40 5.79 -9.54
CA SER A 188 -13.10 5.48 -10.16
C SER A 188 -12.78 3.99 -10.02
N LEU A 189 -12.40 3.35 -11.13
CA LEU A 189 -11.91 1.97 -11.15
C LEU A 189 -10.76 1.74 -10.14
N SER A 190 -9.89 2.74 -9.91
CA SER A 190 -8.82 2.61 -8.91
C SER A 190 -9.35 2.54 -7.48
N LEU A 191 -10.37 3.36 -7.17
CA LEU A 191 -11.00 3.40 -5.85
C LEU A 191 -11.81 2.13 -5.60
N LEU A 192 -12.53 1.66 -6.61
CA LEU A 192 -13.27 0.41 -6.59
C LEU A 192 -12.35 -0.78 -6.31
N MET A 193 -11.22 -0.89 -7.02
CA MET A 193 -10.21 -1.91 -6.77
C MET A 193 -9.64 -1.79 -5.35
N ALA A 194 -9.34 -0.58 -4.86
CA ALA A 194 -8.79 -0.39 -3.51
C ALA A 194 -9.77 -0.84 -2.42
N CYS A 195 -11.06 -0.50 -2.54
CA CYS A 195 -12.10 -0.98 -1.63
C CYS A 195 -12.24 -2.52 -1.64
N ILE A 196 -12.14 -3.14 -2.82
CA ILE A 196 -12.15 -4.61 -2.97
C ILE A 196 -10.92 -5.23 -2.31
N VAL A 197 -9.71 -4.68 -2.52
CA VAL A 197 -8.46 -5.12 -1.88
C VAL A 197 -8.61 -5.13 -0.36
N ALA A 198 -9.02 -4.00 0.24
CA ALA A 198 -9.17 -3.88 1.68
C ALA A 198 -10.24 -4.84 2.24
N GLY A 199 -11.35 -5.01 1.52
CA GLY A 199 -12.41 -5.94 1.89
C GLY A 199 -11.97 -7.41 1.84
N ALA A 200 -11.17 -7.78 0.85
CA ALA A 200 -10.62 -9.12 0.71
C ALA A 200 -9.57 -9.44 1.80
N THR A 201 -8.72 -8.48 2.15
CA THR A 201 -7.74 -8.64 3.24
C THR A 201 -8.39 -8.71 4.64
N LEU A 202 -9.55 -8.10 4.83
CA LEU A 202 -10.35 -8.21 6.06
C LEU A 202 -11.06 -9.57 6.22
N SER A 203 -11.03 -10.44 5.21
CA SER A 203 -11.71 -11.73 5.26
C SER A 203 -10.97 -12.76 6.14
N PRO A 204 -11.68 -13.59 6.92
CA PRO A 204 -11.06 -14.68 7.68
C PRO A 204 -10.56 -15.81 6.76
N ILE A 205 -11.00 -15.88 5.51
CA ILE A 205 -10.56 -16.92 4.55
C ILE A 205 -9.19 -16.56 3.96
N ALA A 206 -8.24 -17.51 3.99
CA ALA A 206 -6.87 -17.29 3.54
C ALA A 206 -6.76 -16.99 2.04
N SER A 207 -7.59 -17.61 1.20
CA SER A 207 -7.63 -17.38 -0.25
C SER A 207 -8.10 -15.97 -0.61
N ALA A 208 -9.12 -15.45 0.10
CA ALA A 208 -9.52 -14.05 0.00
C ALA A 208 -8.39 -13.07 0.36
N ARG A 209 -7.65 -13.33 1.45
CA ARG A 209 -6.50 -12.47 1.80
C ARG A 209 -5.40 -12.52 0.75
N LYS A 210 -5.03 -13.71 0.27
CA LYS A 210 -4.06 -13.87 -0.84
C LYS A 210 -4.51 -13.10 -2.09
N PHE A 211 -5.79 -13.22 -2.46
CA PHE A 211 -6.38 -12.46 -3.56
C PHE A 211 -6.27 -10.94 -3.35
N GLY A 212 -6.63 -10.44 -2.18
CA GLY A 212 -6.51 -9.02 -1.83
C GLY A 212 -5.07 -8.50 -1.95
N LEU A 213 -4.08 -9.27 -1.47
CA LEU A 213 -2.67 -8.92 -1.57
C LEU A 213 -2.11 -9.04 -3.00
N GLY A 214 -2.60 -9.98 -3.81
CA GLY A 214 -2.30 -10.02 -5.25
C GLY A 214 -2.85 -8.80 -6.00
N LEU A 215 -4.09 -8.40 -5.70
CA LEU A 215 -4.74 -7.25 -6.32
C LEU A 215 -4.14 -5.91 -5.82
N PHE A 216 -3.66 -5.85 -4.57
CA PHE A 216 -2.86 -4.73 -4.05
C PHE A 216 -1.65 -4.45 -4.95
N ASP A 217 -0.87 -5.49 -5.29
CA ASP A 217 0.37 -5.37 -6.05
C ASP A 217 0.14 -4.90 -7.48
N VAL A 218 -0.97 -5.32 -8.10
CA VAL A 218 -1.36 -4.82 -9.42
C VAL A 218 -1.89 -3.39 -9.32
N LEU A 219 -2.72 -3.07 -8.32
CA LEU A 219 -3.30 -1.75 -8.19
C LEU A 219 -2.26 -0.65 -7.94
N ARG A 220 -1.22 -0.90 -7.13
CA ARG A 220 -0.16 0.09 -6.92
C ARG A 220 0.60 0.42 -8.21
N LEU A 221 0.78 -0.55 -9.11
CA LEU A 221 1.43 -0.35 -10.40
C LEU A 221 0.50 0.36 -11.39
N TYR A 222 -0.78 -0.01 -11.41
CA TYR A 222 -1.82 0.69 -12.17
C TYR A 222 -1.90 2.17 -11.76
N LEU A 223 -1.87 2.47 -10.45
CA LEU A 223 -1.87 3.84 -9.93
C LEU A 223 -0.62 4.60 -10.37
N ALA A 224 0.58 4.03 -10.20
CA ALA A 224 1.84 4.65 -10.62
C ALA A 224 1.83 4.98 -12.13
N ALA A 225 1.49 4.01 -12.98
CA ALA A 225 1.39 4.22 -14.43
C ALA A 225 0.32 5.26 -14.81
N SER A 226 -0.79 5.32 -14.07
CA SER A 226 -1.84 6.32 -14.27
C SER A 226 -1.36 7.73 -13.93
N ALA A 227 -0.61 7.92 -12.84
CA ALA A 227 -0.08 9.22 -12.44
C ALA A 227 0.98 9.75 -13.42
N GLU A 228 1.88 8.88 -13.92
CA GLU A 228 2.84 9.25 -14.96
C GLU A 228 2.15 9.65 -16.27
N LYS A 229 1.11 8.91 -16.67
CA LYS A 229 0.29 9.25 -17.85
C LYS A 229 -0.51 10.54 -17.66
N GLN A 230 -0.99 10.81 -16.44
CA GLN A 230 -1.84 11.96 -16.14
C GLN A 230 -1.59 12.49 -14.72
N ASN A 231 -0.58 13.36 -14.57
CA ASN A 231 -0.17 13.94 -13.29
C ASN A 231 -1.29 14.78 -12.59
N THR A 232 -2.36 15.17 -13.28
CA THR A 232 -3.51 15.81 -12.60
C THR A 232 -4.21 14.89 -11.58
N LEU A 233 -4.09 13.56 -11.74
CA LEU A 233 -4.62 12.57 -10.80
C LEU A 233 -4.01 12.69 -9.40
N THR A 234 -2.80 13.23 -9.26
CA THR A 234 -2.15 13.46 -7.96
C THR A 234 -2.93 14.41 -7.02
N ARG A 235 -3.93 15.11 -7.55
CA ARG A 235 -4.84 16.01 -6.81
C ARG A 235 -6.30 15.53 -6.78
N ASP A 236 -6.60 14.41 -7.44
CA ASP A 236 -7.93 13.79 -7.47
C ASP A 236 -8.23 13.06 -6.16
N LEU A 237 -9.49 13.17 -5.71
CA LEU A 237 -9.93 12.57 -4.46
C LEU A 237 -9.91 11.04 -4.51
N SER A 238 -10.39 10.45 -5.60
CA SER A 238 -10.51 9.00 -5.74
C SER A 238 -9.12 8.35 -5.85
N TYR A 239 -8.20 8.99 -6.55
CA TYR A 239 -6.80 8.57 -6.66
C TYR A 239 -6.10 8.58 -5.29
N VAL A 240 -6.19 9.68 -4.54
CA VAL A 240 -5.61 9.80 -3.19
C VAL A 240 -6.26 8.82 -2.21
N GLN A 241 -7.59 8.63 -2.29
CA GLN A 241 -8.29 7.59 -1.55
C GLN A 241 -7.77 6.18 -1.87
N SER A 242 -7.51 5.88 -3.15
CA SER A 242 -7.00 4.57 -3.58
C SER A 242 -5.64 4.29 -2.95
N LEU A 243 -4.73 5.26 -2.98
CA LEU A 243 -3.42 5.15 -2.33
C LEU A 243 -3.55 4.98 -0.81
N MET A 244 -4.38 5.79 -0.14
CA MET A 244 -4.56 5.69 1.31
C MET A 244 -5.13 4.33 1.74
N ILE A 245 -6.11 3.80 1.02
CA ILE A 245 -6.68 2.47 1.30
C ILE A 245 -5.63 1.38 1.11
N LEU A 246 -4.81 1.45 0.06
CA LEU A 246 -3.67 0.53 -0.12
C LEU A 246 -2.70 0.65 1.06
N SER A 247 -2.19 1.84 1.34
CA SER A 247 -1.28 2.11 2.46
C SER A 247 -1.76 1.54 3.79
N GLU A 248 -3.01 1.81 4.19
CA GLU A 248 -3.58 1.26 5.43
C GLU A 248 -3.70 -0.28 5.36
N THR A 249 -4.15 -0.82 4.23
CA THR A 249 -4.34 -2.27 4.06
C THR A 249 -3.04 -3.05 4.12
N GLY A 250 -2.03 -2.60 3.37
CA GLY A 250 -0.78 -3.30 3.21
C GLY A 250 0.13 -3.17 4.42
N LEU A 251 0.11 -2.05 5.14
CA LEU A 251 0.87 -1.85 6.37
C LEU A 251 0.58 -2.94 7.41
N TRP A 252 -0.70 -3.33 7.55
CA TRP A 252 -1.18 -4.34 8.49
C TRP A 252 -1.39 -5.74 7.86
N SER A 253 -0.85 -5.99 6.67
CA SER A 253 -1.08 -7.23 5.93
C SER A 253 -0.38 -8.48 6.49
N GLY A 254 0.71 -8.28 7.26
CA GLY A 254 1.60 -9.36 7.71
C GLY A 254 2.64 -9.82 6.68
N ASP A 255 2.50 -9.44 5.41
CA ASP A 255 3.55 -9.60 4.38
C ASP A 255 4.56 -8.46 4.54
N LYS A 256 5.81 -8.79 4.90
CA LYS A 256 6.85 -7.81 5.22
C LYS A 256 7.19 -6.89 4.04
N ARG A 257 7.20 -7.41 2.81
CA ARG A 257 7.43 -6.64 1.58
C ARG A 257 6.28 -5.68 1.31
N ILE A 258 5.04 -6.14 1.46
CA ILE A 258 3.85 -5.30 1.27
C ILE A 258 3.79 -4.21 2.36
N SER A 259 4.08 -4.54 3.62
CA SER A 259 4.17 -3.56 4.70
C SER A 259 5.24 -2.48 4.43
N GLU A 260 6.43 -2.86 3.97
CA GLU A 260 7.50 -1.91 3.59
C GLU A 260 7.07 -0.98 2.43
N ILE A 261 6.50 -1.56 1.36
CA ILE A 261 5.96 -0.79 0.23
C ILE A 261 4.83 0.17 0.68
N SER A 262 4.02 -0.25 1.65
CA SER A 262 2.87 0.54 2.15
C SER A 262 3.30 1.72 3.03
N ASP A 263 4.42 1.59 3.73
CA ASP A 263 5.05 2.69 4.46
C ASP A 263 5.45 3.80 3.48
N PHE A 264 6.17 3.44 2.40
CA PHE A 264 6.50 4.37 1.30
C PHE A 264 5.25 4.98 0.63
N LEU A 265 4.21 4.18 0.35
CA LEU A 265 2.97 4.71 -0.23
C LEU A 265 2.26 5.70 0.72
N SER A 266 2.39 5.53 2.04
CA SER A 266 1.86 6.46 3.05
C SER A 266 2.56 7.82 2.97
N GLU A 267 3.89 7.83 2.90
CA GLU A 267 4.70 9.04 2.75
C GLU A 267 4.43 9.75 1.41
N LEU A 268 4.35 8.99 0.31
CA LEU A 268 4.00 9.51 -1.00
C LEU A 268 2.64 10.22 -0.97
N THR A 269 1.63 9.59 -0.38
CA THR A 269 0.27 10.15 -0.23
C THR A 269 0.27 11.43 0.61
N ALA A 270 1.05 11.44 1.70
CA ALA A 270 1.25 12.63 2.54
C ALA A 270 1.86 13.80 1.77
N ASN A 271 2.90 13.53 0.98
CA ASN A 271 3.57 14.53 0.15
C ASN A 271 2.63 15.08 -0.93
N MET A 272 1.86 14.23 -1.60
CA MET A 272 0.86 14.62 -2.60
C MET A 272 -0.20 15.57 -2.00
N LEU A 273 -0.78 15.21 -0.84
CA LEU A 273 -1.73 16.07 -0.13
C LEU A 273 -1.12 17.43 0.27
N ARG A 274 0.17 17.44 0.63
CA ARG A 274 0.91 18.66 1.00
C ARG A 274 1.12 19.58 -0.20
N HIS A 275 1.60 19.04 -1.32
CA HIS A 275 1.77 19.80 -2.57
C HIS A 275 0.45 20.18 -3.25
N ALA A 276 -0.65 19.50 -2.90
CA ALA A 276 -2.01 19.88 -3.27
C ALA A 276 -2.63 20.98 -2.37
N GLY A 277 -1.91 21.44 -1.33
CA GLY A 277 -2.38 22.48 -0.41
C GLY A 277 -3.53 22.06 0.51
N ARG A 278 -3.83 20.76 0.63
CA ARG A 278 -5.04 20.26 1.31
C ARG A 278 -5.03 20.43 2.83
N PHE A 279 -3.85 20.63 3.43
CA PHE A 279 -3.69 20.94 4.86
C PHE A 279 -3.93 22.42 5.22
N VAL A 280 -4.22 23.30 4.24
CA VAL A 280 -4.42 24.74 4.49
C VAL A 280 -5.87 25.01 4.90
N GLN A 281 -6.06 25.70 6.02
CA GLN A 281 -7.38 25.96 6.61
C GLN A 281 -8.37 26.68 5.67
N HIS A 282 -7.85 27.49 4.73
CA HIS A 282 -8.65 28.23 3.75
C HIS A 282 -9.15 27.39 2.56
N SER A 283 -8.71 26.13 2.44
CA SER A 283 -9.16 25.21 1.38
C SER A 283 -10.52 24.56 1.66
N TYR A 284 -11.08 24.76 2.86
CA TYR A 284 -12.42 24.30 3.24
C TYR A 284 -13.43 25.45 3.09
N LEU A 285 -14.46 25.25 2.27
CA LEU A 285 -15.55 26.21 2.08
C LEU A 285 -16.61 26.01 3.17
N ASN A 286 -17.15 27.11 3.70
CA ASN A 286 -18.22 27.02 4.67
C ASN A 286 -19.49 26.46 3.98
N PRO A 287 -20.12 25.38 4.49
CA PRO A 287 -21.31 24.80 3.87
C PRO A 287 -22.48 25.79 3.70
N ILE A 288 -22.58 26.79 4.58
CA ILE A 288 -23.60 27.85 4.49
C ILE A 288 -23.42 28.66 3.19
N LEU A 289 -22.19 29.06 2.87
CA LEU A 289 -21.88 29.81 1.64
C LEU A 289 -22.08 28.97 0.37
N MET A 290 -22.01 27.64 0.48
CA MET A 290 -22.31 26.74 -0.63
C MET A 290 -23.83 26.61 -0.86
N LEU A 291 -24.66 26.92 0.14
CA LEU A 291 -26.12 26.78 0.11
C LEU A 291 -26.84 28.05 -0.35
N GLU A 292 -26.14 29.18 -0.49
CA GLU A 292 -26.67 30.46 -1.00
C GLU A 292 -26.90 30.46 -2.53
N GLY A 293 -26.56 29.36 -3.22
CA GLY A 293 -26.77 29.18 -4.66
C GLY A 293 -28.22 28.85 -5.07
N PRO A 294 -28.47 28.68 -6.38
CA PRO A 294 -29.80 28.31 -6.88
C PRO A 294 -30.26 26.94 -6.37
N LEU A 295 -31.54 26.79 -6.05
CA LEU A 295 -32.14 25.54 -5.55
C LEU A 295 -31.93 24.31 -6.46
N GLY A 296 -31.67 24.52 -7.76
CA GLY A 296 -31.35 23.45 -8.72
C GLY A 296 -29.92 22.90 -8.62
N GLU A 297 -29.05 23.47 -7.79
CA GLU A 297 -27.65 23.02 -7.62
C GLU A 297 -27.43 22.20 -6.34
N LEU A 298 -28.47 21.89 -5.56
CA LEU A 298 -28.34 21.26 -4.23
C LEU A 298 -27.55 19.94 -4.26
N ASP A 299 -27.77 19.09 -5.28
CA ASP A 299 -27.03 17.83 -5.43
C ASP A 299 -25.53 18.06 -5.71
N ALA A 300 -25.20 19.07 -6.54
CA ALA A 300 -23.82 19.46 -6.81
C ALA A 300 -23.14 20.08 -5.58
N VAL A 301 -23.89 20.83 -4.78
CA VAL A 301 -23.46 21.36 -3.47
C VAL A 301 -23.20 20.23 -2.48
N TRP A 302 -24.09 19.24 -2.39
CA TRP A 302 -23.94 18.06 -1.56
C TRP A 302 -22.71 17.23 -1.94
N ILE A 303 -22.51 16.95 -3.23
CA ILE A 303 -21.34 16.22 -3.72
C ILE A 303 -20.05 16.99 -3.40
N ARG A 304 -19.99 18.31 -3.64
CA ARG A 304 -18.82 19.14 -3.29
C ARG A 304 -18.54 19.15 -1.79
N TRP A 305 -19.60 19.17 -0.95
CA TRP A 305 -19.47 19.12 0.50
C TRP A 305 -18.91 17.75 0.95
N ALA A 306 -19.48 16.66 0.45
CA ALA A 306 -19.01 15.30 0.74
C ALA A 306 -17.53 15.12 0.35
N GLN A 307 -17.11 15.64 -0.80
CA GLN A 307 -15.71 15.64 -1.23
C GLN A 307 -14.79 16.41 -0.26
N GLN A 308 -15.20 17.60 0.20
CA GLN A 308 -14.43 18.37 1.19
C GLN A 308 -14.36 17.69 2.55
N GLU A 309 -15.44 17.06 2.98
CA GLU A 309 -15.52 16.33 4.25
C GLU A 309 -14.71 15.02 4.22
N SER A 310 -14.67 14.30 3.09
CA SER A 310 -13.68 13.23 2.86
C SER A 310 -12.25 13.78 2.93
N LEU A 311 -11.93 14.86 2.19
CA LEU A 311 -10.60 15.50 2.20
C LEU A 311 -10.12 15.90 3.60
N LYS A 312 -11.03 16.46 4.41
CA LYS A 312 -10.76 16.87 5.79
C LYS A 312 -10.41 15.70 6.70
N ARG A 313 -11.06 14.53 6.54
CA ARG A 313 -10.76 13.31 7.32
C ARG A 313 -9.44 12.63 6.93
N PHE A 314 -8.94 12.83 5.70
CA PHE A 314 -7.55 12.49 5.35
C PHE A 314 -6.55 13.48 5.97
N SER A 315 -6.90 14.76 6.00
CA SER A 315 -6.02 15.82 6.48
C SER A 315 -5.83 15.84 8.01
N THR A 316 -6.68 15.14 8.77
CA THR A 316 -6.56 15.10 10.23
C THR A 316 -5.43 14.17 10.70
N PRO A 317 -4.60 14.58 11.68
CA PRO A 317 -3.42 13.83 12.11
C PRO A 317 -3.57 12.32 12.35
N PRO A 318 -4.56 11.76 13.07
CA PRO A 318 -4.51 10.36 13.51
C PRO A 318 -4.40 9.35 12.35
N THR A 319 -5.02 9.59 11.20
CA THR A 319 -4.97 8.68 10.03
C THR A 319 -3.60 8.62 9.36
N MET A 320 -2.75 9.63 9.54
CA MET A 320 -1.41 9.73 8.93
C MET A 320 -0.28 9.56 9.95
N TYR A 321 -0.50 10.02 11.19
CA TYR A 321 0.50 9.95 12.27
C TYR A 321 0.60 8.56 12.92
N THR A 322 -0.42 7.69 12.86
CA THR A 322 -0.29 6.34 13.46
C THR A 322 0.68 5.44 12.68
N ALA A 323 0.83 5.63 11.37
CA ALA A 323 1.86 4.92 10.60
C ALA A 323 3.28 5.37 11.01
N ILE A 324 3.48 6.69 11.08
CA ILE A 324 4.81 7.28 11.33
C ILE A 324 5.24 7.13 12.80
N ARG A 325 4.37 7.41 13.78
CA ARG A 325 4.74 7.41 15.21
C ARG A 325 4.99 6.03 15.80
N PHE A 326 4.28 4.98 15.38
CA PHE A 326 4.51 3.65 15.97
C PHE A 326 5.92 3.10 15.65
N LYS A 327 6.58 3.64 14.63
CA LYS A 327 7.99 3.36 14.28
C LYS A 327 8.98 4.16 15.15
N GLU A 328 8.65 5.41 15.50
CA GLU A 328 9.49 6.26 16.40
C GLU A 328 9.36 5.87 17.88
N TYR A 329 8.17 5.57 18.38
CA TYR A 329 7.93 5.24 19.79
C TYR A 329 8.40 3.84 20.20
N ALA A 330 8.81 2.99 19.25
CA ALA A 330 9.55 1.76 19.54
C ALA A 330 11.01 2.04 19.97
N ASN A 331 11.49 3.28 19.84
CA ASN A 331 12.89 3.68 20.08
C ASN A 331 13.06 4.73 21.19
N THR A 332 11.99 5.14 21.89
CA THR A 332 12.07 6.09 23.01
C THR A 332 11.05 5.77 24.11
N ASP A 333 11.49 5.80 25.38
CA ASP A 333 10.74 5.35 26.56
C ASP A 333 9.31 5.90 26.65
N VAL A 334 8.31 5.01 26.59
CA VAL A 334 6.89 5.38 26.71
C VAL A 334 6.46 5.43 28.17
N THR A 335 6.21 6.64 28.67
CA THR A 335 5.49 6.81 29.95
C THR A 335 4.00 6.54 29.76
N ILE A 336 3.44 5.65 30.58
CA ILE A 336 2.07 5.14 30.47
C ILE A 336 1.03 6.26 30.67
N ARG A 337 0.32 6.68 29.60
CA ARG A 337 -0.95 7.44 29.70
C ARG A 337 -1.85 7.52 28.44
N GLY A 338 -1.53 6.82 27.35
CA GLY A 338 -2.21 6.99 26.04
C GLY A 338 -3.05 5.81 25.51
N LEU A 339 -3.18 4.70 26.24
CA LEU A 339 -3.58 3.41 25.68
C LEU A 339 -5.10 3.11 25.61
N ASP A 340 -5.97 4.00 26.07
CA ASP A 340 -7.43 3.74 26.17
C ASP A 340 -8.24 3.96 24.87
N ALA A 341 -7.58 4.13 23.72
CA ALA A 341 -8.24 4.28 22.42
C ALA A 341 -7.91 3.13 21.44
N HIS A 342 -8.92 2.28 21.19
CA HIS A 342 -9.04 1.29 20.08
C HIS A 342 -8.62 -0.18 20.33
N PRO A 343 -9.31 -0.91 21.24
CA PRO A 343 -9.06 -2.34 21.51
C PRO A 343 -9.47 -3.34 20.40
N ARG A 344 -10.08 -2.89 19.29
CA ARG A 344 -10.68 -3.78 18.26
C ARG A 344 -9.82 -4.08 17.02
N ARG A 345 -8.65 -3.45 16.85
CA ARG A 345 -7.74 -3.73 15.71
C ARG A 345 -6.49 -4.52 16.11
N LEU A 346 -5.98 -4.34 17.33
CA LEU A 346 -4.88 -5.15 17.87
C LEU A 346 -5.24 -6.65 18.05
N SER A 347 -6.53 -6.96 18.23
CA SER A 347 -7.02 -8.34 18.38
C SER A 347 -6.83 -9.20 17.12
N PHE A 348 -6.74 -8.60 15.93
CA PHE A 348 -6.42 -9.32 14.69
C PHE A 348 -4.94 -9.73 14.61
N LEU A 349 -4.03 -8.87 15.08
CA LEU A 349 -2.58 -9.18 15.14
C LEU A 349 -2.31 -10.34 16.09
N VAL A 350 -2.95 -10.38 17.27
CA VAL A 350 -2.78 -11.48 18.24
C VAL A 350 -3.27 -12.83 17.70
N CYS A 351 -4.34 -12.86 16.90
CA CYS A 351 -4.84 -14.11 16.31
C CYS A 351 -3.99 -14.62 15.13
N GLN A 352 -3.27 -13.76 14.41
CA GLN A 352 -2.39 -14.18 13.29
C GLN A 352 -1.09 -14.86 13.76
N VAL A 353 -0.68 -14.67 15.02
CA VAL A 353 0.57 -15.25 15.59
C VAL A 353 0.31 -16.57 16.33
N SER A 354 -0.92 -17.08 16.33
CA SER A 354 -1.35 -18.28 17.10
C SER A 354 -2.10 -19.31 16.26
N SER A 355 -1.63 -19.62 15.05
CA SER A 355 -2.12 -20.73 14.20
C SER A 355 -1.04 -21.24 13.26
#